data_AF-A0A946BN52-F1
#
_entry.id   AF-A0A946BN52-F1
#
_cell.length_a   1.000
_cell.length_b   1.000
_cell.length_c   1.000
_cell.angle_alpha   90.00
_cell.angle_beta   90.00
_cell.angle_gamma   90.00
#
_symmetry.space_group_name_H-M   'P 1'
#
loop_
_entity.id
_entity.type
_entity.pdbx_description
1 polymer ?
#
loop_
_entity_poly.entity_id
_entity_poly.type
_entity_poly.pdbx_seq_one_letter_code
_entity_poly.pdbx_strand_id
1 'polypeptide(L)'
;MCKWIIEVSAVSFIIFSALILSVSVSEARELQVGSWGGNVRSGPGTNYAKIGSLQNGDPVVITKKLSSAGAEYPWFKIQYGNGKVGYQWGGLLCGFRKKINGTFGLCKKDNRSNPRVYDCNSLSSLRSLGNNTDTQITFFVGQTKDKFKIYWLDYEGNKTLYQTMGSGMSWTINTFPSHPWLAVRISPSGKKTCHSLIRGNKNASQWLLR
;
A
#
# COMPACT_ATOMS: atom_id res chain seq x y z
N MET A 1 -32.23 42.13 61.61
CA MET A 1 -32.96 43.00 60.64
C MET A 1 -31.93 43.78 59.83
N CYS A 2 -32.25 44.04 58.55
CA CYS A 2 -31.58 44.89 57.57
C CYS A 2 -30.40 44.32 56.74
N LYS A 3 -30.81 43.63 55.66
CA LYS A 3 -30.43 43.75 54.22
C LYS A 3 -29.48 44.90 53.83
N TRP A 4 -28.62 44.67 52.80
CA TRP A 4 -28.35 45.44 51.55
C TRP A 4 -27.20 44.72 50.79
N ILE A 5 -27.45 43.86 49.79
CA ILE A 5 -27.47 44.08 48.32
C ILE A 5 -26.39 45.04 47.77
N ILE A 6 -25.48 44.49 46.96
CA ILE A 6 -24.88 45.17 45.79
C ILE A 6 -24.81 44.16 44.63
N GLU A 7 -25.51 44.46 43.53
CA GLU A 7 -25.41 43.85 42.20
C GLU A 7 -24.24 44.46 41.41
N VAL A 8 -23.56 43.66 40.58
CA VAL A 8 -23.09 43.88 39.17
C VAL A 8 -21.98 42.85 38.88
N SER A 9 -21.82 42.22 37.72
CA SER A 9 -22.39 42.36 36.38
C SER A 9 -22.22 41.02 35.64
N ALA A 10 -23.19 40.69 34.79
CA ALA A 10 -23.15 39.53 33.91
C ALA A 10 -21.97 39.60 32.92
N VAL A 11 -21.13 38.57 32.88
CA VAL A 11 -20.15 38.38 31.81
C VAL A 11 -20.73 37.39 30.82
N SER A 12 -21.06 37.92 29.64
CA SER A 12 -21.59 37.24 28.47
C SER A 12 -20.62 36.16 27.98
N PHE A 13 -20.99 34.89 28.07
CA PHE A 13 -20.25 33.79 27.46
C PHE A 13 -20.54 33.77 25.95
N ILE A 14 -19.67 34.41 25.18
CA ILE A 14 -19.64 34.27 23.72
C ILE A 14 -19.31 32.81 23.40
N ILE A 15 -20.31 32.08 22.87
CA ILE A 15 -20.12 30.76 22.30
C ILE A 15 -19.24 30.95 21.06
N PHE A 16 -17.93 30.71 21.19
CA PHE A 16 -17.06 30.50 20.03
C PHE A 16 -17.48 29.19 19.37
N SER A 17 -18.47 29.28 18.49
CA SER A 17 -18.76 28.28 17.47
C SER A 17 -17.54 28.19 16.56
N ALA A 18 -16.58 27.34 16.94
CA ALA A 18 -15.55 26.90 16.05
C ALA A 18 -16.24 26.01 15.00
N LEU A 19 -16.58 26.61 13.86
CA LEU A 19 -16.99 25.89 12.66
C LEU A 19 -15.80 25.02 12.24
N ILE A 20 -15.78 23.76 12.72
CA ILE A 20 -14.79 22.77 12.31
C ILE A 20 -15.07 22.49 10.83
N LEU A 21 -14.33 23.15 9.94
CA LEU A 21 -14.25 22.76 8.54
C LEU A 21 -13.63 21.36 8.50
N SER A 22 -14.47 20.35 8.26
CA SER A 22 -14.03 19.00 8.00
C SER A 22 -13.31 18.97 6.65
N VAL A 23 -11.99 19.13 6.70
CA VAL A 23 -11.15 18.91 5.52
C VAL A 23 -11.23 17.42 5.18
N SER A 24 -11.97 17.08 4.14
CA SER A 24 -12.02 15.73 3.59
C SER A 24 -10.67 15.45 2.90
N VAL A 25 -9.76 14.81 3.62
CA VAL A 25 -8.51 14.31 3.02
C VAL A 25 -8.88 13.19 2.05
N SER A 26 -8.92 13.51 0.75
CA SER A 26 -9.12 12.51 -0.30
C SER A 26 -7.84 11.68 -0.40
N GLU A 27 -7.83 10.52 0.23
CA GLU A 27 -6.69 9.59 0.15
C GLU A 27 -6.58 9.07 -1.29
N ALA A 28 -5.50 9.47 -1.96
CA ALA A 28 -5.21 9.02 -3.32
C ALA A 28 -4.91 7.53 -3.29
N ARG A 29 -5.68 6.78 -4.09
CA ARG A 29 -5.67 5.34 -4.08
C ARG A 29 -4.42 4.76 -4.75
N GLU A 30 -3.39 4.41 -3.97
CA GLU A 30 -2.19 3.72 -4.45
C GLU A 30 -2.48 2.29 -4.96
N LEU A 31 -2.48 2.08 -6.28
CA LEU A 31 -2.91 0.84 -6.95
C LEU A 31 -1.73 0.11 -7.60
N GLN A 32 -1.48 -1.14 -7.22
CA GLN A 32 -0.50 -2.00 -7.90
C GLN A 32 -1.01 -2.49 -9.25
N VAL A 33 -0.23 -2.23 -10.28
CA VAL A 33 -0.48 -2.61 -11.68
C VAL A 33 0.85 -3.07 -12.29
N GLY A 34 0.79 -3.70 -13.46
CA GLY A 34 1.96 -3.95 -14.27
C GLY A 34 2.10 -2.90 -15.37
N SER A 35 3.27 -2.92 -16.01
CA SER A 35 3.56 -2.17 -17.22
C SER A 35 3.73 -3.12 -18.40
N TRP A 36 3.26 -2.72 -19.59
CA TRP A 36 3.64 -3.33 -20.87
C TRP A 36 5.06 -2.96 -21.31
N GLY A 37 5.74 -2.14 -20.49
CA GLY A 37 7.06 -1.62 -20.74
C GLY A 37 7.02 -0.21 -21.35
N GLY A 38 8.20 0.29 -21.71
CA GLY A 38 8.37 1.61 -22.32
C GLY A 38 8.90 2.66 -21.34
N ASN A 39 8.80 3.92 -21.73
CA ASN A 39 9.49 5.01 -21.04
C ASN A 39 8.75 5.46 -19.78
N VAL A 40 9.53 5.73 -18.72
CA VAL A 40 9.09 6.50 -17.55
C VAL A 40 9.63 7.91 -17.68
N ARG A 41 8.78 8.91 -17.46
CA ARG A 41 9.09 10.33 -17.67
C ARG A 41 9.05 11.14 -16.39
N SER A 42 9.72 12.30 -16.39
CA SER A 42 9.75 13.23 -15.25
C SER A 42 8.44 13.97 -15.01
N GLY A 43 7.54 14.00 -16.01
CA GLY A 43 6.22 14.62 -15.91
C GLY A 43 5.19 14.00 -16.86
N PRO A 44 3.91 14.41 -16.74
CA PRO A 44 2.79 13.84 -17.49
C PRO A 44 2.75 14.39 -18.92
N GLY A 45 3.54 13.79 -19.82
CA GLY A 45 3.55 14.17 -21.23
C GLY A 45 4.78 13.65 -21.95
N THR A 46 4.71 13.57 -23.28
CA THR A 46 5.82 13.10 -24.13
C THR A 46 6.95 14.11 -24.27
N ASN A 47 6.69 15.38 -23.96
CA ASN A 47 7.67 16.48 -23.93
C ASN A 47 8.56 16.47 -22.67
N TYR A 48 8.19 15.74 -21.62
CA TYR A 48 9.01 15.59 -20.43
C TYR A 48 10.14 14.58 -20.64
N ALA A 49 11.30 14.83 -20.02
CA ALA A 49 12.48 13.98 -20.14
C ALA A 49 12.19 12.52 -19.74
N LYS A 50 12.81 11.58 -20.47
CA LYS A 50 12.87 10.17 -20.08
C LYS A 50 13.82 10.03 -18.89
N ILE A 51 13.33 9.46 -17.78
CA ILE A 51 14.11 9.23 -16.55
C ILE A 51 14.28 7.73 -16.25
N GLY A 52 13.65 6.87 -17.04
CA GLY A 52 13.75 5.43 -16.89
C GLY A 52 12.99 4.68 -17.98
N SER A 53 12.98 3.36 -17.86
CA SER A 53 12.19 2.47 -18.69
C SER A 53 11.80 1.22 -17.91
N LEU A 54 10.67 0.64 -18.30
CA LEU A 54 10.14 -0.61 -17.76
C LEU A 54 10.08 -1.67 -18.85
N GLN A 55 10.10 -2.92 -18.43
CA GLN A 55 9.86 -4.09 -19.27
C GLN A 55 8.41 -4.57 -19.10
N ASN A 56 7.96 -5.40 -20.03
CA ASN A 56 6.64 -6.00 -19.96
C ASN A 56 6.53 -6.93 -18.73
N GLY A 57 5.54 -6.66 -17.89
CA GLY A 57 5.27 -7.37 -16.64
C GLY A 57 5.89 -6.71 -15.41
N ASP A 58 6.68 -5.65 -15.57
CA ASP A 58 7.28 -4.95 -14.43
C ASP A 58 6.20 -4.35 -13.53
N PRO A 59 6.29 -4.54 -12.21
CA PRO A 59 5.33 -3.97 -11.27
C PRO A 59 5.54 -2.48 -11.06
N VAL A 60 4.42 -1.76 -10.97
CA VAL A 60 4.39 -0.36 -10.55
C VAL A 60 3.22 -0.10 -9.61
N VAL A 61 3.34 0.94 -8.79
CA VAL A 61 2.27 1.46 -7.94
C VAL A 61 1.80 2.77 -8.54
N ILE A 62 0.55 2.84 -9.00
CA ILE A 62 -0.08 4.12 -9.37
C ILE A 62 -0.34 4.88 -8.09
N THR A 63 0.26 6.05 -7.91
CA THR A 63 0.03 6.92 -6.74
C THR A 63 -0.90 8.08 -7.05
N LYS A 64 -1.03 8.46 -8.33
CA LYS A 64 -1.98 9.49 -8.77
C LYS A 64 -2.41 9.29 -10.21
N LYS A 65 -3.71 9.40 -10.49
CA LYS A 65 -4.27 9.55 -11.83
C LYS A 65 -4.29 11.04 -12.20
N LEU A 66 -3.79 11.39 -13.38
CA LEU A 66 -3.85 12.74 -13.93
C LEU A 66 -4.91 12.81 -15.04
N SER A 67 -5.24 14.03 -15.48
CA SER A 67 -6.17 14.23 -16.60
C SER A 67 -5.60 13.65 -17.90
N SER A 68 -6.49 13.18 -18.77
CA SER A 68 -6.15 12.75 -20.14
C SER A 68 -5.88 13.91 -21.07
N ALA A 69 -6.32 15.15 -20.75
CA ALA A 69 -6.13 16.34 -21.60
C ALA A 69 -6.42 16.09 -23.10
N GLY A 70 -7.47 15.32 -23.42
CA GLY A 70 -7.85 14.94 -24.79
C GLY A 70 -7.17 13.68 -25.36
N ALA A 71 -6.20 13.09 -24.67
CA ALA A 71 -5.58 11.83 -25.05
C ALA A 71 -6.43 10.61 -24.68
N GLU A 72 -6.28 9.51 -25.44
CA GLU A 72 -7.05 8.26 -25.24
C GLU A 72 -6.90 7.69 -23.82
N TYR A 73 -5.71 7.79 -23.24
CA TYR A 73 -5.44 7.37 -21.86
C TYR A 73 -4.84 8.52 -21.03
N PRO A 74 -5.20 8.60 -19.74
CA PRO A 74 -4.60 9.53 -18.79
C PRO A 74 -3.14 9.19 -18.50
N TRP A 75 -2.40 10.18 -18.01
CA TRP A 75 -1.10 9.94 -17.38
C TRP A 75 -1.27 9.52 -15.93
N PHE A 76 -0.36 8.68 -15.43
CA PHE A 76 -0.30 8.30 -14.03
C PHE A 76 1.05 8.65 -13.44
N LYS A 77 1.04 9.17 -12.21
CA LYS A 77 2.22 9.17 -11.35
C LYS A 77 2.37 7.75 -10.80
N ILE A 78 3.55 7.19 -10.97
CA ILE A 78 3.87 5.82 -10.58
C ILE A 78 5.10 5.79 -9.69
N GLN A 79 5.14 4.81 -8.79
CA GLN A 79 6.34 4.36 -8.12
C GLN A 79 6.77 3.01 -8.71
N TYR A 80 8.05 2.85 -8.99
CA TYR A 80 8.60 1.69 -9.69
C TYR A 80 10.02 1.37 -9.22
N GLY A 81 10.44 0.10 -9.42
CA GLY A 81 11.75 -0.39 -8.95
C GLY A 81 11.97 -0.11 -7.46
N ASN A 82 13.19 0.27 -7.09
CA ASN A 82 13.60 0.60 -5.71
C ASN A 82 13.05 1.96 -5.23
N GLY A 83 11.74 2.17 -5.29
CA GLY A 83 11.07 3.37 -4.79
C GLY A 83 11.22 4.62 -5.67
N LYS A 84 11.68 4.48 -6.92
CA LYS A 84 11.77 5.61 -7.85
C LYS A 84 10.37 6.08 -8.24
N VAL A 85 10.24 7.37 -8.48
CA VAL A 85 8.96 8.01 -8.85
C VAL A 85 9.06 8.60 -10.25
N GLY A 86 7.99 8.47 -11.02
CA GLY A 86 7.90 9.04 -12.37
C GLY A 86 6.49 9.00 -12.91
N TYR A 87 6.36 9.21 -14.22
CA TYR A 87 5.08 9.25 -14.90
C TYR A 87 5.08 8.30 -16.10
N GLN A 88 3.99 7.55 -16.25
CA GLN A 88 3.78 6.68 -17.40
C GLN A 88 2.36 6.86 -17.95
N TRP A 89 2.25 6.77 -19.28
CA TRP A 89 0.98 6.86 -19.98
C TRP A 89 0.12 5.62 -19.70
N GLY A 90 -1.17 5.82 -19.42
CA GLY A 90 -2.09 4.75 -19.00
C GLY A 90 -2.26 3.63 -20.02
N GLY A 91 -2.07 3.92 -21.31
CA GLY A 91 -2.08 2.91 -22.37
C GLY A 91 -0.94 1.89 -22.29
N LEU A 92 0.08 2.14 -21.46
CA LEU A 92 1.16 1.19 -21.17
C LEU A 92 0.98 0.47 -19.83
N LEU A 93 -0.04 0.83 -19.05
CA LEU A 93 -0.32 0.22 -17.76
C LEU A 93 -1.41 -0.86 -17.89
N CYS A 94 -1.36 -1.85 -17.01
CA CYS A 94 -2.28 -2.96 -17.02
C CYS A 94 -2.53 -3.51 -15.61
N GLY A 95 -3.75 -3.96 -15.33
CA GLY A 95 -4.03 -4.65 -14.08
C GLY A 95 -3.56 -6.10 -14.10
N PHE A 96 -3.05 -6.64 -12.99
CA PHE A 96 -2.70 -8.05 -12.92
C PHE A 96 -3.91 -8.99 -12.74
N ARG A 97 -4.97 -8.52 -12.06
CA ARG A 97 -6.17 -9.33 -11.78
C ARG A 97 -7.45 -8.73 -12.36
N LYS A 98 -7.54 -7.41 -12.41
CA LYS A 98 -8.68 -6.67 -12.97
C LYS A 98 -8.18 -5.42 -13.67
N LYS A 99 -8.79 -5.08 -14.81
CA LYS A 99 -8.51 -3.81 -15.52
C LYS A 99 -8.76 -2.62 -14.59
N ILE A 100 -7.83 -1.67 -14.58
CA ILE A 100 -7.95 -0.42 -13.83
C ILE A 100 -8.46 0.68 -14.77
N ASN A 101 -9.34 1.56 -14.27
CA ASN A 101 -9.87 2.65 -15.08
C ASN A 101 -8.75 3.58 -15.58
N GLY A 102 -8.74 3.87 -16.88
CA GLY A 102 -7.68 4.65 -17.52
C GLY A 102 -6.42 3.85 -17.89
N THR A 103 -6.42 2.52 -17.70
CA THR A 103 -5.33 1.63 -18.15
C THR A 103 -5.78 0.77 -19.33
N PHE A 104 -4.83 0.27 -20.13
CA PHE A 104 -5.11 -0.46 -21.37
C PHE A 104 -5.89 -1.77 -21.14
N GLY A 105 -5.54 -2.54 -20.10
CA GLY A 105 -6.18 -3.84 -19.87
C GLY A 105 -5.59 -4.66 -18.74
N LEU A 106 -5.50 -5.98 -18.96
CA LEU A 106 -4.79 -6.91 -18.08
C LEU A 106 -3.39 -7.20 -18.61
N CYS A 107 -2.42 -7.45 -17.73
CA CYS A 107 -1.05 -7.77 -18.15
C CYS A 107 -0.96 -9.18 -18.72
N LYS A 108 -0.19 -9.38 -19.82
CA LYS A 108 0.12 -10.74 -20.33
C LYS A 108 1.06 -11.49 -19.39
N LYS A 109 1.94 -10.79 -18.67
CA LYS A 109 2.93 -11.36 -17.74
C LYS A 109 2.93 -10.60 -16.41
N ASP A 110 3.17 -11.32 -15.32
CA ASP A 110 3.39 -10.76 -13.98
C ASP A 110 4.82 -11.11 -13.54
N ASN A 111 5.74 -10.14 -13.58
CA ASN A 111 7.14 -10.35 -13.20
C ASN A 111 7.39 -10.06 -11.72
N ARG A 112 6.34 -9.87 -10.90
CA ARG A 112 6.55 -9.77 -9.45
C ARG A 112 7.09 -11.10 -8.95
N SER A 113 8.28 -11.05 -8.34
CA SER A 113 8.74 -12.15 -7.50
C SER A 113 7.78 -12.26 -6.32
N ASN A 114 6.85 -13.21 -6.38
CA ASN A 114 5.86 -13.40 -5.34
C ASN A 114 6.39 -14.40 -4.30
N PRO A 115 6.31 -14.11 -3.00
CA PRO A 115 6.73 -15.05 -1.96
C PRO A 115 5.92 -16.35 -2.02
N ARG A 116 6.48 -17.42 -1.45
CA ARG A 116 5.79 -18.72 -1.32
C ARG A 116 4.63 -18.57 -0.34
N VAL A 117 3.42 -18.95 -0.76
CA VAL A 117 2.20 -18.81 0.02
C VAL A 117 1.81 -20.16 0.63
N TYR A 118 1.36 -20.13 1.88
CA TYR A 118 0.88 -21.28 2.64
C TYR A 118 -0.57 -21.06 3.06
N ASP A 119 -1.29 -22.15 3.29
CA ASP A 119 -2.63 -22.12 3.85
C ASP A 119 -2.58 -21.58 5.30
N CYS A 120 -3.50 -20.69 5.66
CA CYS A 120 -3.65 -20.17 7.01
C CYS A 120 -3.89 -21.27 8.07
N ASN A 121 -4.43 -22.42 7.68
CA ASN A 121 -4.61 -23.58 8.56
C ASN A 121 -3.28 -24.22 8.99
N SER A 122 -2.20 -24.00 8.23
CA SER A 122 -0.85 -24.50 8.56
C SER A 122 -0.12 -23.62 9.58
N LEU A 123 -0.75 -22.56 10.10
CA LEU A 123 -0.09 -21.61 10.99
C LEU A 123 0.53 -22.25 12.24
N SER A 124 -0.12 -23.26 12.82
CA SER A 124 0.38 -23.97 14.01
C SER A 124 1.57 -24.88 13.74
N SER A 125 1.82 -25.26 12.48
CA SER A 125 2.94 -26.13 12.09
C SER A 125 4.13 -25.35 11.52
N LEU A 126 4.01 -24.04 11.33
CA LEU A 126 5.09 -23.20 10.81
C LEU A 126 5.85 -22.48 11.92
N ARG A 127 7.18 -22.49 11.77
CA ARG A 127 8.14 -21.71 12.54
C ARG A 127 9.33 -21.32 11.68
N SER A 128 10.14 -20.39 12.16
CA SER A 128 11.41 -20.04 11.51
C SER A 128 12.42 -21.17 11.61
N LEU A 129 13.27 -21.29 10.59
CA LEU A 129 14.41 -22.20 10.55
C LEU A 129 15.67 -21.39 10.20
N GLY A 130 16.84 -21.83 10.67
CA GLY A 130 18.10 -21.17 10.33
C GLY A 130 18.37 -21.17 8.82
N ASN A 131 18.97 -20.08 8.32
CA ASN A 131 19.38 -19.94 6.92
C ASN A 131 20.47 -18.86 6.80
N ASN A 132 21.42 -19.05 5.89
CA ASN A 132 22.56 -18.15 5.67
C ASN A 132 22.40 -17.28 4.41
N THR A 133 21.28 -17.38 3.69
CA THR A 133 20.98 -16.54 2.53
C THR A 133 19.89 -15.54 2.88
N ASP A 134 20.26 -14.28 2.99
CA ASP A 134 19.32 -13.18 3.19
C ASP A 134 18.46 -12.96 1.95
N THR A 135 17.27 -12.45 2.16
CA THR A 135 16.33 -12.02 1.12
C THR A 135 15.50 -10.86 1.65
N GLN A 136 14.68 -10.28 0.78
CA GLN A 136 13.79 -9.19 1.13
C GLN A 136 12.35 -9.53 0.79
N ILE A 137 11.44 -9.07 1.63
CA ILE A 137 10.02 -9.05 1.33
C ILE A 137 9.55 -7.60 1.45
N THR A 138 9.04 -7.05 0.35
CA THR A 138 8.30 -5.79 0.36
C THR A 138 6.83 -6.08 0.51
N PHE A 139 6.27 -5.75 1.67
CA PHE A 139 4.83 -5.72 1.89
C PHE A 139 4.28 -4.40 1.36
N PHE A 140 3.13 -4.46 0.72
CA PHE A 140 2.41 -3.28 0.26
C PHE A 140 0.91 -3.49 0.47
N VAL A 141 0.25 -2.50 1.05
CA VAL A 141 -1.19 -2.53 1.24
C VAL A 141 -1.85 -1.75 0.11
N GLY A 142 -2.61 -2.47 -0.70
CA GLY A 142 -3.46 -1.86 -1.71
C GLY A 142 -4.59 -1.05 -1.08
N GLN A 143 -5.49 -0.56 -1.91
CA GLN A 143 -6.51 0.36 -1.45
C GLN A 143 -7.67 -0.37 -0.81
N THR A 144 -7.74 -0.28 0.52
CA THR A 144 -8.74 -0.96 1.33
C THR A 144 -9.04 -0.18 2.61
N LYS A 145 -10.21 -0.42 3.19
CA LYS A 145 -10.57 0.06 4.53
C LYS A 145 -10.00 -0.84 5.64
N ASP A 146 -9.47 -2.00 5.27
CA ASP A 146 -8.85 -2.93 6.21
C ASP A 146 -7.47 -2.45 6.65
N LYS A 147 -7.06 -2.86 7.84
CA LYS A 147 -5.68 -2.75 8.31
C LYS A 147 -5.03 -4.12 8.33
N PHE A 148 -3.70 -4.18 8.26
CA PHE A 148 -2.95 -5.42 8.32
C PHE A 148 -1.91 -5.36 9.42
N LYS A 149 -1.83 -6.42 10.23
CA LYS A 149 -0.71 -6.64 11.14
C LYS A 149 0.21 -7.70 10.55
N ILE A 150 1.49 -7.38 10.48
CA ILE A 150 2.54 -8.23 9.92
C ILE A 150 3.35 -8.81 11.07
N TYR A 151 3.30 -10.13 11.18
CA TYR A 151 3.98 -10.89 12.21
C TYR A 151 5.07 -11.75 11.59
N TRP A 152 6.21 -11.82 12.25
CA TRP A 152 7.17 -12.90 12.06
C TRP A 152 6.77 -14.06 12.98
N LEU A 153 6.88 -15.30 12.52
CA LEU A 153 6.85 -16.45 13.44
C LEU A 153 8.28 -16.76 13.85
N ASP A 154 8.57 -16.70 15.13
CA ASP A 154 9.89 -17.00 15.67
C ASP A 154 10.28 -18.48 15.50
N TYR A 155 11.39 -18.88 16.11
CA TYR A 155 11.92 -20.24 15.97
C TYR A 155 11.07 -21.28 16.70
N GLU A 156 10.23 -20.85 17.63
CA GLU A 156 9.24 -21.61 18.38
C GLU A 156 7.85 -21.58 17.72
N GLY A 157 7.63 -20.67 16.77
CA GLY A 157 6.36 -20.48 16.06
C GLY A 157 5.44 -19.42 16.69
N ASN A 158 5.90 -18.70 17.72
CA ASN A 158 5.15 -17.60 18.30
C ASN A 158 5.17 -16.36 17.41
N LYS A 159 4.11 -15.56 17.49
CA LYS A 159 3.90 -14.38 16.65
C LYS A 159 4.58 -13.17 17.26
N THR A 160 5.61 -12.65 16.61
CA THR A 160 6.21 -11.35 16.93
C THR A 160 5.69 -10.29 15.97
N LEU A 161 5.04 -9.24 16.48
CA LEU A 161 4.52 -8.14 15.66
C LEU A 161 5.66 -7.23 15.20
N TYR A 162 5.77 -7.00 13.90
CA TYR A 162 6.76 -6.08 13.32
C TYR A 162 6.13 -4.80 12.79
N GLN A 163 4.95 -4.89 12.18
CA GLN A 163 4.35 -3.73 11.55
C GLN A 163 2.82 -3.78 11.56
N THR A 164 2.20 -2.60 11.66
CA THR A 164 0.78 -2.40 11.34
C THR A 164 0.69 -1.50 10.11
N MET A 165 0.09 -2.01 9.04
CA MET A 165 0.00 -1.34 7.75
C MET A 165 -1.45 -0.98 7.41
N GLY A 166 -1.66 0.23 6.92
CA GLY A 166 -2.92 0.71 6.36
C GLY A 166 -2.82 0.94 4.85
N SER A 167 -3.92 1.37 4.25
CA SER A 167 -4.02 1.68 2.82
C SER A 167 -2.82 2.50 2.30
N GLY A 168 -2.25 2.09 1.16
CA GLY A 168 -1.13 2.78 0.51
C GLY A 168 0.24 2.62 1.20
N MET A 169 0.33 2.00 2.38
CA MET A 169 1.62 1.80 3.03
C MET A 169 2.46 0.74 2.31
N SER A 170 3.76 1.00 2.21
CA SER A 170 4.78 0.05 1.78
C SER A 170 5.84 -0.10 2.86
N TRP A 171 6.28 -1.34 3.09
CA TRP A 171 7.32 -1.64 4.06
C TRP A 171 8.15 -2.84 3.59
N THR A 172 9.47 -2.70 3.61
CA THR A 172 10.41 -3.75 3.22
C THR A 172 11.15 -4.27 4.44
N ILE A 173 11.29 -5.58 4.52
CA ILE A 173 12.02 -6.26 5.60
C ILE A 173 13.10 -7.17 5.04
N ASN A 174 14.30 -7.06 5.59
CA ASN A 174 15.36 -8.05 5.41
C ASN A 174 15.01 -9.29 6.25
N THR A 175 15.00 -10.45 5.61
CA THR A 175 14.58 -11.71 6.23
C THR A 175 15.28 -12.87 5.53
N PHE A 176 14.81 -14.09 5.78
CA PHE A 176 15.36 -15.30 5.17
C PHE A 176 14.26 -16.10 4.46
N PRO A 177 14.57 -16.86 3.39
CA PRO A 177 13.61 -17.74 2.72
C PRO A 177 12.96 -18.81 3.63
N SER A 178 13.53 -19.06 4.80
CA SER A 178 13.01 -19.99 5.81
C SER A 178 12.06 -19.34 6.81
N HIS A 179 12.05 -18.01 6.94
CA HIS A 179 11.25 -17.29 7.93
C HIS A 179 9.82 -17.10 7.42
N PRO A 180 8.82 -17.69 8.09
CA PRO A 180 7.42 -17.45 7.76
C PRO A 180 6.95 -16.10 8.32
N TRP A 181 6.14 -15.42 7.53
CA TRP A 181 5.51 -14.15 7.84
C TRP A 181 4.00 -14.29 7.71
N LEU A 182 3.29 -13.90 8.76
CA LEU A 182 1.83 -13.91 8.83
C LEU A 182 1.31 -12.48 8.67
N ALA A 183 0.44 -12.27 7.68
CA ALA A 183 -0.37 -11.07 7.60
C ALA A 183 -1.79 -11.37 8.13
N VAL A 184 -2.18 -10.64 9.16
CA VAL A 184 -3.54 -10.68 9.74
C VAL A 184 -4.29 -9.45 9.27
N ARG A 185 -5.41 -9.67 8.59
CA ARG A 185 -6.36 -8.62 8.18
C ARG A 185 -7.23 -8.23 9.37
N ILE A 186 -7.50 -6.93 9.48
CA ILE A 186 -8.40 -6.33 10.46
C ILE A 186 -9.44 -5.54 9.67
N SER A 187 -10.70 -6.00 9.69
CA SER A 187 -11.80 -5.31 9.03
C SER A 187 -12.16 -3.99 9.74
N PRO A 188 -12.95 -3.11 9.10
CA PRO A 188 -13.49 -1.92 9.77
C PRO A 188 -14.31 -2.23 11.03
N SER A 189 -14.93 -3.41 11.09
CA SER A 189 -15.63 -3.91 12.28
C SER A 189 -14.70 -4.46 13.38
N GLY A 190 -13.38 -4.43 13.17
CA GLY A 190 -12.39 -4.96 14.09
C GLY A 190 -12.17 -6.48 14.02
N LYS A 191 -12.88 -7.20 13.13
CA LYS A 191 -12.72 -8.65 12.95
C LYS A 191 -11.32 -8.95 12.43
N LYS A 192 -10.59 -9.82 13.13
CA LYS A 192 -9.26 -10.28 12.75
C LYS A 192 -9.34 -11.61 12.02
N THR A 193 -8.73 -11.71 10.85
CA THR A 193 -8.62 -12.97 10.09
C THR A 193 -7.22 -13.15 9.54
N CYS A 194 -6.78 -14.39 9.37
CA CYS A 194 -5.58 -14.65 8.60
C CYS A 194 -5.84 -14.26 7.14
N HIS A 195 -5.01 -13.36 6.60
CA HIS A 195 -5.06 -12.99 5.19
C HIS A 195 -4.11 -13.87 4.39
N SER A 196 -2.89 -14.03 4.87
CA SER A 196 -1.86 -14.79 4.18
C SER A 196 -0.74 -15.20 5.11
N LEU A 197 -0.19 -16.37 4.86
CA LEU A 197 1.02 -16.89 5.47
C LEU A 197 2.03 -17.12 4.36
N ILE A 198 3.20 -16.49 4.45
CA ILE A 198 4.17 -16.47 3.35
C ILE A 198 5.61 -16.73 3.82
N ARG A 199 6.48 -17.17 2.92
CA ARG A 199 7.94 -17.15 3.08
C ARG A 199 8.61 -16.47 1.89
N GLY A 200 9.71 -15.75 2.15
CA GLY A 200 10.51 -15.15 1.09
C GLY A 200 11.06 -16.19 0.10
N ASN A 201 11.39 -15.74 -1.11
CA ASN A 201 12.13 -16.54 -2.07
C ASN A 201 13.63 -16.30 -1.94
N LYS A 202 14.44 -17.05 -2.70
CA LYS A 202 15.89 -16.78 -2.81
C LYS A 202 16.18 -15.35 -3.27
N ASN A 203 15.35 -14.83 -4.18
CA ASN A 203 15.40 -13.44 -4.62
C ASN A 203 14.38 -12.59 -3.85
N ALA A 204 14.62 -11.27 -3.80
CA ALA A 204 13.71 -10.31 -3.22
C ALA A 204 12.30 -10.46 -3.81
N SER A 205 11.30 -10.39 -2.94
CA SER A 205 9.90 -10.67 -3.29
C SER A 205 8.97 -9.55 -2.82
N GLN A 206 7.79 -9.48 -3.43
CA GLN A 206 6.78 -8.47 -3.13
C GLN A 206 5.45 -9.14 -2.78
N TRP A 207 4.76 -8.62 -1.78
CA TRP A 207 3.46 -9.14 -1.34
C TRP A 207 2.43 -8.04 -1.22
N LEU A 208 1.39 -8.14 -2.06
CA LEU A 208 0.25 -7.23 -2.06
C LEU A 208 -0.83 -7.73 -1.07
N LEU A 209 -1.11 -6.90 -0.07
CA LEU A 209 -2.19 -7.08 0.90
C LEU A 209 -3.43 -6.32 0.43
N ARG A 210 -4.58 -7.01 0.29
CA ARG A 210 -5.82 -6.41 -0.21
C ARG A 210 -7.08 -7.18 0.17
#